data_AF-A0A1V2RRP0-F1
#
_entry.id   AF-A0A1V2RRP0-F1
#
_cell.length_a   1.000
_cell.length_b   1.000
_cell.length_c   1.000
_cell.angle_alpha   90.00
_cell.angle_beta   90.00
_cell.angle_gamma   90.00
#
_symmetry.space_group_name_H-M   'P 1'
#
loop_
_entity.id
_entity.type
_entity.pdbx_description
1 polymer ?
#
loop_
_entity_poly.entity_id
_entity_poly.type
_entity_poly.pdbx_seq_one_letter_code
_entity_poly.pdbx_strand_id
1 'polypeptide(L)'
;MAAVATLALTAGLSAQALALDTDARSDTAARETGAAAQPADAADNVVSQPLADTAAKQQQVRDYWTAERIAEVPHQEPSDLPPSPGPAGAAYSGDGAVSTTVGRLFYVDHGGEDSSCTATVVESANRSTVVTAGHCVVTHDLLGENARWAEGLLFVPGFHDGEMPFGAFPAVSGVVDARWVASGEAIDYDQSFLVLGENEEGERVADAVGAVHELAFDPEVGEPVQEFGYPRATGDPAQQGRPEFVGLRLAHCWGTSQALPDHPEAPNPSDTRGIPCDMGGGASGGPRFADFDPEAGTGVVVGLNTRGRHMNAAGDWCQEGDSADCVRYLAGPPLTSAITGPLYERAHRSGVPEAGNHR
;
A
#
# COMPACT_ATOMS: atom_id res chain seq x y z
N MET A 1 -16.85 -47.63 -67.64
CA MET A 1 -18.16 -48.12 -67.18
C MET A 1 -18.47 -47.33 -65.91
N ALA A 2 -19.16 -46.18 -66.00
CA ALA A 2 -20.62 -46.01 -65.84
C ALA A 2 -21.10 -46.56 -64.47
N ALA A 3 -21.81 -45.85 -63.58
CA ALA A 3 -22.69 -44.69 -63.77
C ALA A 3 -22.90 -43.91 -62.44
N VAL A 4 -23.45 -42.71 -62.63
CA VAL A 4 -23.93 -41.67 -61.71
C VAL A 4 -25.19 -42.10 -60.94
N ALA A 5 -25.38 -41.60 -59.71
CA ALA A 5 -26.71 -41.27 -59.18
C ALA A 5 -26.63 -40.21 -58.06
N THR A 6 -27.02 -38.99 -58.41
CA THR A 6 -27.25 -37.84 -57.52
C THR A 6 -28.67 -37.94 -56.94
N LEU A 7 -28.86 -37.70 -55.64
CA LEU A 7 -30.19 -37.48 -55.05
C LEU A 7 -30.33 -36.03 -54.59
N ALA A 8 -31.33 -35.35 -55.14
CA ALA A 8 -31.75 -34.00 -54.77
C ALA A 8 -32.85 -34.07 -53.69
N LEU A 9 -32.80 -33.17 -52.71
CA LEU A 9 -33.95 -32.84 -51.86
C LEU A 9 -34.19 -31.33 -51.94
N THR A 10 -35.36 -30.98 -52.45
CA THR A 10 -35.90 -29.62 -52.55
C THR A 10 -36.73 -29.29 -51.30
N ALA A 11 -36.55 -28.11 -50.72
CA ALA A 11 -37.57 -27.46 -49.87
C ALA A 11 -37.50 -25.94 -50.06
N GLY A 12 -38.66 -25.34 -50.30
CA GLY A 12 -38.83 -24.02 -50.90
C GLY A 12 -38.56 -22.84 -49.97
N LEU A 13 -38.11 -21.74 -50.58
CA LEU A 13 -38.10 -20.40 -50.02
C LEU A 13 -39.29 -19.62 -50.59
N SER A 14 -40.19 -19.17 -49.72
CA SER A 14 -41.16 -18.12 -50.03
C SER A 14 -41.52 -17.31 -48.78
N ALA A 15 -41.56 -15.98 -48.96
CA ALA A 15 -42.26 -14.96 -48.18
C ALA A 15 -41.67 -14.55 -46.81
N GLN A 16 -41.69 -13.29 -46.39
CA GLN A 16 -42.12 -11.99 -46.96
C GLN A 16 -41.54 -10.91 -46.04
N ALA A 17 -41.23 -9.74 -46.60
CA ALA A 17 -40.85 -8.55 -45.83
C ALA A 17 -42.04 -8.00 -45.05
N LEU A 18 -41.80 -7.58 -43.80
CA LEU A 18 -42.69 -6.72 -43.02
C LEU A 18 -41.85 -5.65 -42.33
N ALA A 19 -42.08 -4.41 -42.74
CA ALA A 19 -41.66 -3.23 -42.00
C ALA A 19 -42.48 -3.11 -40.71
N LEU A 20 -41.83 -2.70 -39.62
CA LEU A 20 -42.50 -2.18 -38.44
C LEU A 20 -41.85 -0.86 -38.07
N ASP A 21 -42.69 0.17 -38.15
CA ASP A 21 -42.47 1.50 -37.60
C ASP A 21 -43.12 1.55 -36.20
N THR A 22 -42.70 2.54 -35.41
CA THR A 22 -43.27 3.08 -34.17
C THR A 22 -42.98 2.44 -32.79
N ASP A 23 -42.40 3.31 -31.97
CA ASP A 23 -42.65 3.58 -30.54
C ASP A 23 -42.36 2.51 -29.48
N ALA A 24 -41.24 2.73 -28.77
CA ALA A 24 -41.06 2.23 -27.40
C ALA A 24 -40.46 3.32 -26.51
N ARG A 25 -41.38 4.02 -25.83
CA ARG A 25 -41.35 4.55 -24.45
C ARG A 25 -40.00 4.64 -23.73
N SER A 26 -39.76 5.86 -23.24
CA SER A 26 -38.81 6.20 -22.18
C SER A 26 -39.00 5.34 -20.94
N ASP A 27 -38.01 4.51 -20.61
CA ASP A 27 -37.76 4.05 -19.25
C ASP A 27 -36.42 4.65 -18.79
N THR A 28 -36.52 5.63 -17.91
CA THR A 28 -35.40 6.27 -17.22
C THR A 28 -34.97 5.34 -16.09
N ALA A 29 -34.11 4.36 -16.40
CA ALA A 29 -33.30 3.71 -15.37
C ALA A 29 -32.15 4.66 -15.00
N ALA A 30 -32.19 5.18 -13.78
CA ALA A 30 -31.11 5.96 -13.20
C ALA A 30 -29.85 5.08 -13.15
N ARG A 31 -28.89 5.39 -14.02
CA ARG A 31 -27.54 4.83 -13.98
C ARG A 31 -26.83 5.60 -12.87
N GLU A 32 -26.57 4.94 -11.75
CA GLU A 32 -25.65 5.44 -10.74
C GLU A 32 -24.30 5.69 -11.44
N THR A 33 -23.94 6.96 -11.53
CA THR A 33 -22.64 7.39 -12.00
C THR A 33 -21.62 6.99 -10.95
N GLY A 34 -20.82 5.96 -11.24
CA GLY A 34 -19.55 5.77 -10.54
C GLY A 34 -18.79 7.09 -10.54
N ALA A 35 -18.33 7.50 -9.35
CA ALA A 35 -17.63 8.77 -9.18
C ALA A 35 -16.43 8.81 -10.13
N ALA A 36 -16.51 9.69 -11.13
CA ALA A 36 -15.38 9.96 -12.01
C ALA A 36 -14.25 10.55 -11.16
N ALA A 37 -13.05 9.99 -11.29
CA ALA A 37 -11.84 10.57 -10.72
C ALA A 37 -11.79 12.07 -11.09
N GLN A 38 -11.50 12.93 -10.11
CA GLN A 38 -11.29 14.33 -10.39
C GLN A 38 -10.08 14.48 -11.34
N PRO A 39 -10.13 15.36 -12.35
CA PRO A 39 -8.98 15.57 -13.22
C PRO A 39 -7.79 16.04 -12.37
N ALA A 40 -6.61 15.47 -12.64
CA ALA A 40 -5.36 15.93 -12.06
C ALA A 40 -5.22 17.44 -12.28
N ASP A 41 -4.76 18.17 -11.25
CA ASP A 41 -4.21 19.50 -11.49
C ASP A 41 -2.98 19.30 -12.39
N ALA A 42 -3.11 19.64 -13.67
CA ALA A 42 -2.12 19.37 -14.72
C ALA A 42 -0.75 20.01 -14.48
N ALA A 43 -0.57 20.78 -13.40
CA ALA A 43 0.69 21.41 -13.02
C ALA A 43 1.60 20.52 -12.16
N ASP A 44 1.06 19.60 -11.34
CA ASP A 44 1.85 19.01 -10.22
C ASP A 44 1.90 17.47 -10.18
N ASN A 45 1.40 16.75 -11.19
CA ASN A 45 1.29 15.27 -11.20
C ASN A 45 0.61 14.67 -9.95
N VAL A 46 -0.12 15.47 -9.16
CA VAL A 46 -0.80 14.99 -7.95
C VAL A 46 -2.23 14.57 -8.28
N VAL A 47 -2.58 13.33 -7.93
CA VAL A 47 -3.93 12.79 -8.00
C VAL A 47 -4.48 12.63 -6.59
N SER A 48 -5.66 13.19 -6.33
CA SER A 48 -6.39 13.01 -5.08
C SER A 48 -7.72 12.33 -5.35
N GLN A 49 -8.05 11.31 -4.57
CA GLN A 49 -9.30 10.56 -4.72
C GLN A 49 -10.03 10.50 -3.37
N PRO A 50 -11.30 10.94 -3.32
CA PRO A 50 -12.16 10.68 -2.17
C PRO A 50 -12.34 9.16 -1.97
N LEU A 51 -12.16 8.70 -0.75
CA LEU A 51 -12.31 7.30 -0.34
C LEU A 51 -13.58 7.16 0.52
N ALA A 52 -13.42 6.87 1.82
CA ALA A 52 -14.51 6.89 2.80
C ALA A 52 -14.83 8.32 3.26
N ASP A 53 -15.08 9.23 2.32
CA ASP A 53 -15.24 10.68 2.56
C ASP A 53 -16.55 11.11 3.27
N THR A 54 -17.38 10.16 3.67
CA THR A 54 -18.61 10.41 4.44
C THR A 54 -18.70 9.48 5.64
N ALA A 55 -19.38 9.91 6.71
CA ALA A 55 -19.55 9.09 7.91
C ALA A 55 -20.14 7.69 7.62
N ALA A 56 -21.09 7.59 6.68
CA ALA A 56 -21.66 6.30 6.28
C ALA A 56 -20.63 5.38 5.64
N LYS A 57 -19.76 5.90 4.76
CA LYS A 57 -18.67 5.12 4.16
C LYS A 57 -17.62 4.73 5.20
N GLN A 58 -17.28 5.63 6.13
CA GLN A 58 -16.34 5.33 7.21
C GLN A 58 -16.86 4.19 8.09
N GLN A 59 -18.16 4.21 8.42
CA GLN A 59 -18.78 3.11 9.15
C GLN A 59 -18.75 1.80 8.35
N GLN A 60 -18.99 1.84 7.03
CA GLN A 60 -18.88 0.64 6.19
C GLN A 60 -17.46 0.03 6.21
N VAL A 61 -16.41 0.85 6.24
CA VAL A 61 -15.03 0.36 6.38
C VAL A 61 -14.83 -0.34 7.73
N ARG A 62 -15.35 0.24 8.81
CA ARG A 62 -15.29 -0.38 10.16
C ARG A 62 -16.07 -1.69 10.24
N ASP A 63 -17.28 -1.71 9.68
CA ASP A 63 -18.14 -2.88 9.67
C ASP A 63 -17.55 -4.02 8.82
N TYR A 64 -16.77 -3.68 7.79
CA TYR A 64 -16.06 -4.63 6.97
C TYR A 64 -14.91 -5.29 7.72
N TRP A 65 -14.05 -4.50 8.37
CA TRP A 65 -12.87 -4.97 9.09
C TRP A 65 -13.17 -5.30 10.55
N THR A 66 -13.86 -6.42 10.76
CA THR A 66 -13.99 -6.98 12.11
C THR A 66 -12.66 -7.58 12.58
N ALA A 67 -12.52 -7.82 13.89
CA ALA A 67 -11.36 -8.49 14.46
C ALA A 67 -11.13 -9.87 13.82
N GLU A 68 -12.21 -10.61 13.54
CA GLU A 68 -12.15 -11.91 12.86
C GLU A 68 -11.61 -11.77 11.44
N ARG A 69 -12.10 -10.80 10.66
CA ARG A 69 -11.64 -10.58 9.28
C ARG A 69 -10.18 -10.14 9.24
N ILE A 70 -9.75 -9.30 10.18
CA ILE A 70 -8.34 -8.87 10.31
C ILE A 70 -7.42 -10.06 10.62
N ALA A 71 -7.86 -10.99 11.47
CA ALA A 71 -7.12 -12.21 11.77
C ALA A 71 -7.00 -13.15 10.54
N GLU A 72 -7.94 -13.07 9.60
CA GLU A 72 -7.98 -13.88 8.38
C GLU A 72 -7.19 -13.28 7.19
N VAL A 73 -6.65 -12.07 7.31
CA VAL A 73 -5.81 -11.47 6.26
C VAL A 73 -4.66 -12.42 5.91
N PRO A 74 -4.45 -12.79 4.64
CA PRO A 74 -3.48 -13.82 4.24
C PRO A 74 -2.07 -13.58 4.78
N HIS A 75 -1.50 -14.59 5.42
CA HIS A 75 -0.15 -14.58 5.97
C HIS A 75 0.46 -15.99 5.88
N GLN A 76 1.79 -16.10 6.03
CA GLN A 76 2.44 -17.40 6.17
C GLN A 76 2.00 -18.10 7.46
N GLU A 77 1.98 -19.43 7.46
CA GLU A 77 1.62 -20.21 8.65
C GLU A 77 2.47 -19.83 9.88
N PRO A 78 1.86 -19.59 11.05
CA PRO A 78 2.58 -19.32 12.28
C PRO A 78 3.53 -20.46 12.68
N SER A 79 4.63 -20.12 13.34
CA SER A 79 5.65 -21.06 13.82
C SER A 79 6.07 -20.77 15.26
N ASP A 80 6.60 -21.79 15.94
CA ASP A 80 7.16 -21.70 17.29
C ASP A 80 8.67 -21.35 17.29
N LEU A 81 9.17 -20.73 16.22
CA LEU A 81 10.60 -20.39 16.12
C LEU A 81 11.00 -19.40 17.24
N PRO A 82 12.14 -19.62 17.94
CA PRO A 82 12.57 -18.75 19.04
C PRO A 82 13.03 -17.40 18.49
N PRO A 83 12.76 -16.25 19.14
CA PRO A 83 13.06 -14.89 18.62
C PRO A 83 14.44 -14.77 17.95
N SER A 84 14.48 -14.08 16.80
CA SER A 84 15.72 -13.87 16.03
C SER A 84 16.19 -12.42 16.19
N PRO A 85 17.20 -12.15 17.04
CA PRO A 85 17.81 -10.84 17.10
C PRO A 85 18.74 -10.65 15.90
N GLY A 86 18.54 -9.59 15.12
CA GLY A 86 19.42 -9.29 14.01
C GLY A 86 18.94 -8.12 13.16
N PRO A 87 19.87 -7.50 12.39
CA PRO A 87 19.58 -6.30 11.60
C PRO A 87 18.62 -6.52 10.45
N ALA A 88 18.37 -7.77 10.05
CA ALA A 88 17.60 -8.11 8.87
C ALA A 88 16.14 -8.50 9.18
N GLY A 89 15.56 -8.00 10.28
CA GLY A 89 14.15 -8.25 10.61
C GLY A 89 14.00 -8.88 11.98
N ALA A 90 14.19 -8.09 13.02
CA ALA A 90 13.86 -8.48 14.39
C ALA A 90 12.46 -7.98 14.76
N ALA A 91 11.81 -8.62 15.73
CA ALA A 91 10.66 -8.03 16.39
C ALA A 91 11.07 -6.73 17.10
N TYR A 92 10.35 -5.65 16.82
CA TYR A 92 10.54 -4.41 17.55
C TYR A 92 9.88 -4.51 18.93
N SER A 93 10.64 -4.16 19.96
CA SER A 93 10.20 -4.21 21.37
C SER A 93 10.52 -2.93 22.14
N GLY A 94 10.92 -1.88 21.41
CA GLY A 94 11.10 -0.55 22.00
C GLY A 94 9.76 0.11 22.28
N ASP A 95 9.77 1.01 23.26
CA ASP A 95 8.66 1.92 23.51
C ASP A 95 8.82 3.19 22.64
N GLY A 96 7.99 4.20 22.87
CA GLY A 96 8.15 5.52 22.28
C GLY A 96 7.32 5.73 21.02
N ALA A 97 7.60 6.81 20.29
CA ALA A 97 6.72 7.29 19.22
C ALA A 97 6.42 6.23 18.16
N VAL A 98 7.44 5.51 17.67
CA VAL A 98 7.27 4.50 16.62
C VAL A 98 6.30 3.37 16.99
N SER A 99 6.20 3.02 18.28
CA SER A 99 5.28 1.97 18.76
C SER A 99 3.80 2.39 18.69
N THR A 100 3.52 3.68 18.58
CA THR A 100 2.15 4.23 18.49
C THR A 100 1.86 4.81 17.10
N THR A 101 2.88 5.33 16.39
CA THR A 101 2.71 6.02 15.11
C THR A 101 2.80 5.10 13.89
N VAL A 102 3.52 3.96 13.99
CA VAL A 102 3.59 2.97 12.91
C VAL A 102 2.47 1.96 13.09
N GLY A 103 1.63 1.84 12.07
CA GLY A 103 0.44 1.03 12.11
C GLY A 103 0.28 0.11 10.92
N ARG A 104 -0.61 -0.86 11.08
CA ARG A 104 -1.00 -1.77 10.01
C ARG A 104 -2.11 -1.12 9.20
N LEU A 105 -1.99 -1.16 7.88
CA LEU A 105 -2.95 -0.60 6.93
C LEU A 105 -3.67 -1.75 6.23
N PHE A 106 -4.94 -1.96 6.53
CA PHE A 106 -5.79 -2.98 5.91
C PHE A 106 -6.52 -2.42 4.70
N TYR A 107 -6.67 -3.23 3.66
CA TYR A 107 -7.36 -2.83 2.42
C TYR A 107 -7.75 -4.05 1.59
N VAL A 108 -8.62 -3.84 0.60
CA VAL A 108 -8.96 -4.83 -0.42
C VAL A 108 -8.26 -4.44 -1.71
N ASP A 109 -7.51 -5.37 -2.29
CA ASP A 109 -6.66 -5.12 -3.45
C ASP A 109 -7.43 -5.15 -4.80
N HIS A 110 -6.70 -4.94 -5.91
CA HIS A 110 -7.25 -4.98 -7.27
C HIS A 110 -8.04 -6.28 -7.56
N GLY A 111 -7.56 -7.41 -7.03
CA GLY A 111 -8.13 -8.73 -7.22
C GLY A 111 -9.34 -9.03 -6.32
N GLY A 112 -9.64 -8.15 -5.37
CA GLY A 112 -10.69 -8.35 -4.37
C GLY A 112 -10.22 -9.17 -3.16
N GLU A 113 -8.90 -9.32 -2.95
CA GLU A 113 -8.33 -10.01 -1.81
C GLU A 113 -8.08 -9.03 -0.66
N ASP A 114 -8.41 -9.46 0.56
CA ASP A 114 -8.02 -8.76 1.78
C ASP A 114 -6.51 -8.76 1.91
N SER A 115 -5.92 -7.59 2.11
CA SER A 115 -4.49 -7.44 2.22
C SER A 115 -4.14 -6.47 3.34
N SER A 116 -2.85 -6.38 3.63
CA SER A 116 -2.35 -5.31 4.47
C SER A 116 -0.97 -4.83 4.03
N CYS A 117 -0.72 -3.57 4.36
CA CYS A 117 0.52 -2.82 4.28
C CYS A 117 0.85 -2.25 5.67
N THR A 118 1.86 -1.38 5.71
CA THR A 118 2.22 -0.53 6.84
C THR A 118 2.05 0.94 6.44
N ALA A 119 1.71 1.79 7.40
CA ALA A 119 1.73 3.25 7.23
C ALA A 119 2.22 3.92 8.52
N THR A 120 2.64 5.18 8.42
CA THR A 120 3.21 5.93 9.55
C THR A 120 2.54 7.28 9.71
N VAL A 121 2.15 7.64 10.93
CA VAL A 121 1.65 8.97 11.27
C VAL A 121 2.76 10.00 11.14
N VAL A 122 2.51 11.02 10.31
CA VAL A 122 3.46 12.11 10.05
C VAL A 122 2.89 13.43 10.53
N GLU A 123 3.78 14.38 10.81
CA GLU A 123 3.38 15.72 11.20
C GLU A 123 2.46 16.31 10.14
N SER A 124 1.29 16.81 10.54
CA SER A 124 0.40 17.49 9.61
C SER A 124 -0.50 18.55 10.24
N ALA A 125 -0.85 19.61 9.49
CA ALA A 125 -1.76 20.64 9.99
C ALA A 125 -3.15 20.09 10.30
N ASN A 126 -3.58 19.08 9.52
CA ASN A 126 -4.86 18.41 9.77
C ASN A 126 -4.81 17.34 10.87
N ARG A 127 -3.63 16.99 11.39
CA ARG A 127 -3.41 15.96 12.44
C ARG A 127 -3.94 14.56 12.09
N SER A 128 -4.15 14.31 10.81
CA SER A 128 -4.87 13.13 10.27
C SER A 128 -4.18 12.55 9.04
N THR A 129 -2.85 12.68 8.91
CA THR A 129 -2.13 12.20 7.72
C THR A 129 -1.15 11.09 8.07
N VAL A 130 -1.15 10.04 7.25
CA VAL A 130 -0.13 8.99 7.25
C VAL A 130 0.56 8.92 5.89
N VAL A 131 1.84 8.54 5.91
CA VAL A 131 2.60 8.20 4.69
C VAL A 131 2.64 6.68 4.52
N THR A 132 2.55 6.22 3.27
CA THR A 132 2.60 4.80 2.88
C THR A 132 3.05 4.67 1.40
N ALA A 133 3.18 3.45 0.89
CA ALA A 133 3.53 3.22 -0.52
C ALA A 133 2.34 3.47 -1.45
N GLY A 134 2.62 3.85 -2.69
CA GLY A 134 1.64 4.03 -3.75
C GLY A 134 0.79 2.78 -3.98
N HIS A 135 1.42 1.61 -4.04
CA HIS A 135 0.77 0.34 -4.29
C HIS A 135 -0.15 -0.13 -3.15
N CYS A 136 -0.03 0.45 -1.96
CA CYS A 136 -0.95 0.20 -0.85
C CYS A 136 -2.28 0.97 -1.03
N VAL A 137 -2.31 1.99 -1.89
CA VAL A 137 -3.46 2.88 -2.10
C VAL A 137 -4.04 2.76 -3.51
N VAL A 138 -3.18 2.59 -4.50
CA VAL A 138 -3.54 2.32 -5.90
C VAL A 138 -2.81 1.07 -6.34
N THR A 139 -3.59 0.00 -6.47
CA THR A 139 -3.16 -1.34 -6.86
C THR A 139 -3.25 -1.51 -8.38
N HIS A 140 -2.40 -2.38 -8.92
CA HIS A 140 -2.37 -2.71 -10.34
C HIS A 140 -2.66 -4.20 -10.53
N ASP A 141 -2.96 -4.60 -11.75
CA ASP A 141 -2.92 -6.01 -12.09
C ASP A 141 -1.49 -6.56 -12.10
N LEU A 142 -1.34 -7.87 -12.36
CA LEU A 142 -0.04 -8.55 -12.35
C LEU A 142 0.96 -8.03 -13.38
N LEU A 143 0.50 -7.26 -14.38
CA LEU A 143 1.35 -6.64 -15.40
C LEU A 143 1.74 -5.20 -15.04
N GLY A 144 1.31 -4.70 -13.88
CA GLY A 144 1.51 -3.30 -13.50
C GLY A 144 0.59 -2.34 -14.25
N GLU A 145 -0.48 -2.84 -14.87
CA GLU A 145 -1.45 -2.06 -15.64
C GLU A 145 -2.78 -1.95 -14.88
N ASN A 146 -3.75 -1.24 -15.49
CA ASN A 146 -5.14 -1.20 -15.03
C ASN A 146 -5.30 -0.76 -13.57
N ALA A 147 -4.68 0.36 -13.20
CA ALA A 147 -4.73 0.92 -11.85
C ALA A 147 -6.15 0.97 -11.26
N ARG A 148 -6.28 0.55 -10.00
CA ARG A 148 -7.48 0.65 -9.18
C ARG A 148 -7.14 1.14 -7.79
N TRP A 149 -7.92 2.09 -7.30
CA TRP A 149 -7.87 2.49 -5.91
C TRP A 149 -8.27 1.30 -5.02
N ALA A 150 -7.47 1.05 -3.98
CA ALA A 150 -7.78 0.03 -3.00
C ALA A 150 -9.05 0.40 -2.24
N GLU A 151 -9.85 -0.61 -1.90
CA GLU A 151 -11.11 -0.42 -1.18
C GLU A 151 -10.91 -0.69 0.32
N GLY A 152 -11.80 -0.15 1.15
CA GLY A 152 -11.80 -0.47 2.57
C GLY A 152 -10.56 -0.02 3.35
N LEU A 153 -9.78 0.96 2.88
CA LEU A 153 -8.55 1.40 3.55
C LEU A 153 -8.78 1.77 5.03
N LEU A 154 -8.19 1.00 5.94
CA LEU A 154 -8.30 1.16 7.39
C LEU A 154 -6.91 1.14 8.03
N PHE A 155 -6.53 2.24 8.67
CA PHE A 155 -5.28 2.34 9.41
C PHE A 155 -5.48 2.03 10.90
N VAL A 156 -4.63 1.18 11.46
CA VAL A 156 -4.61 0.85 12.89
C VAL A 156 -3.21 1.14 13.46
N PRO A 157 -3.02 2.28 14.14
CA PRO A 157 -1.75 2.64 14.77
C PRO A 157 -1.41 1.67 15.92
N GLY A 158 -0.14 1.31 16.07
CA GLY A 158 0.33 0.46 17.17
C GLY A 158 -0.31 -0.92 17.23
N PHE A 159 -0.81 -1.43 16.09
CA PHE A 159 -1.42 -2.75 15.99
C PHE A 159 -0.49 -3.83 16.57
N HIS A 160 -1.00 -4.69 17.45
CA HIS A 160 -0.23 -5.83 17.94
C HIS A 160 -1.13 -6.97 18.38
N ASP A 161 -0.81 -8.19 17.99
CA ASP A 161 -1.49 -9.41 18.43
C ASP A 161 -3.03 -9.37 18.25
N GLY A 162 -3.53 -8.64 17.24
CA GLY A 162 -4.96 -8.46 16.96
C GLY A 162 -5.59 -7.22 17.61
N GLU A 163 -4.86 -6.53 18.48
CA GLU A 163 -5.33 -5.37 19.23
C GLU A 163 -5.22 -4.07 18.41
N MET A 164 -6.18 -3.17 18.65
CA MET A 164 -6.25 -1.83 18.05
C MET A 164 -6.18 -0.75 19.14
N PRO A 165 -5.04 -0.55 19.81
CA PRO A 165 -4.96 0.21 21.05
C PRO A 165 -5.38 1.68 20.93
N PHE A 166 -5.29 2.26 19.74
CA PHE A 166 -5.67 3.66 19.44
C PHE A 166 -6.94 3.77 18.59
N GLY A 167 -7.65 2.66 18.42
CA GLY A 167 -8.81 2.54 17.53
C GLY A 167 -8.42 2.40 16.06
N ALA A 168 -9.44 2.48 15.21
CA ALA A 168 -9.29 2.31 13.77
C ALA A 168 -9.58 3.63 13.02
N PHE A 169 -8.87 3.87 11.92
CA PHE A 169 -8.96 5.12 11.18
C PHE A 169 -9.21 4.85 9.69
N PRO A 170 -10.47 4.91 9.21
CA PRO A 170 -10.78 4.81 7.79
C PRO A 170 -10.12 5.93 7.00
N ALA A 171 -9.52 5.61 5.86
CA ALA A 171 -8.97 6.63 4.97
C ALA A 171 -10.11 7.36 4.23
N VAL A 172 -10.10 8.69 4.30
CA VAL A 172 -11.13 9.55 3.68
C VAL A 172 -10.67 10.12 2.34
N SER A 173 -9.36 10.22 2.12
CA SER A 173 -8.76 10.65 0.87
C SER A 173 -7.40 9.99 0.67
N GLY A 174 -7.09 9.60 -0.56
CA GLY A 174 -5.75 9.15 -0.95
C GLY A 174 -5.10 10.12 -1.93
N VAL A 175 -3.80 10.31 -1.77
CA VAL A 175 -2.99 11.25 -2.56
C VAL A 175 -1.77 10.51 -3.13
N VAL A 176 -1.72 10.38 -4.46
CA VAL A 176 -0.67 9.64 -5.19
C VAL A 176 -0.15 10.46 -6.37
N ASP A 177 1.00 10.06 -6.91
CA ASP A 177 1.51 10.62 -8.16
C ASP A 177 0.79 10.01 -9.38
N ALA A 178 0.44 10.82 -10.37
CA ALA A 178 -0.21 10.41 -11.60
C ALA A 178 0.61 9.39 -12.40
N ARG A 179 1.95 9.43 -12.27
CA ARG A 179 2.85 8.46 -12.92
C ARG A 179 2.75 7.08 -12.29
N TRP A 180 2.52 7.00 -10.98
CA TRP A 180 2.18 5.74 -10.33
C TRP A 180 0.84 5.19 -10.83
N VAL A 181 -0.18 6.04 -10.94
CA VAL A 181 -1.50 5.65 -11.48
C VAL A 181 -1.40 5.17 -12.94
N ALA A 182 -0.45 5.70 -13.71
CA ALA A 182 -0.25 5.31 -15.10
C ALA A 182 0.44 3.94 -15.24
N SER A 183 1.32 3.56 -14.32
CA SER A 183 2.05 2.29 -14.37
C SER A 183 2.60 1.90 -13.00
N GLY A 184 2.31 0.68 -12.57
CA GLY A 184 2.88 0.06 -11.38
C GLY A 184 4.37 -0.28 -11.50
N GLU A 185 4.98 -0.09 -12.67
CA GLU A 185 6.43 -0.20 -12.87
C GLU A 185 7.17 1.10 -12.52
N ALA A 186 6.46 2.21 -12.32
CA ALA A 186 7.04 3.53 -12.09
C ALA A 186 7.45 3.72 -10.62
N ILE A 187 8.41 2.91 -10.15
CA ILE A 187 8.71 2.68 -8.72
C ILE A 187 9.22 3.92 -7.97
N ASP A 188 9.84 4.90 -8.64
CA ASP A 188 10.20 6.17 -8.01
C ASP A 188 8.98 6.92 -7.45
N TYR A 189 7.80 6.63 -8.01
CA TYR A 189 6.52 7.25 -7.67
C TYR A 189 5.64 6.37 -6.78
N ASP A 190 6.15 5.21 -6.32
CA ASP A 190 5.44 4.30 -5.41
C ASP A 190 5.39 4.86 -3.98
N GLN A 191 4.76 6.02 -3.84
CA GLN A 191 4.66 6.82 -2.61
C GLN A 191 3.27 7.43 -2.53
N SER A 192 2.71 7.48 -1.33
CA SER A 192 1.36 7.97 -1.11
C SER A 192 1.18 8.57 0.26
N PHE A 193 0.19 9.44 0.36
CA PHE A 193 -0.36 9.89 1.63
C PHE A 193 -1.83 9.52 1.71
N LEU A 194 -2.26 9.09 2.89
CA LEU A 194 -3.66 8.94 3.22
C LEU A 194 -4.05 10.01 4.24
N VAL A 195 -5.18 10.66 3.99
CA VAL A 195 -5.87 11.48 4.98
C VAL A 195 -6.90 10.58 5.65
N LEU A 196 -6.86 10.54 6.97
CA LEU A 196 -7.67 9.67 7.80
C LEU A 196 -8.89 10.41 8.37
N GLY A 197 -9.97 9.68 8.55
CA GLY A 197 -11.10 10.10 9.38
C GLY A 197 -10.73 10.06 10.86
N GLU A 198 -11.70 10.34 11.71
CA GLU A 198 -11.56 10.21 13.16
C GLU A 198 -11.75 8.73 13.59
N ASN A 199 -11.17 8.32 14.72
CA ASN A 199 -11.44 7.02 15.33
C ASN A 199 -12.85 6.94 15.94
N GLU A 200 -13.18 5.82 16.56
CA GLU A 200 -14.42 5.58 17.27
C GLU A 200 -14.70 6.59 18.40
N GLU A 201 -13.65 7.20 18.97
CA GLU A 201 -13.73 8.20 20.03
C GLU A 201 -13.86 9.63 19.49
N GLY A 202 -13.86 9.81 18.16
CA GLY A 202 -13.89 11.12 17.52
C GLY A 202 -12.54 11.84 17.53
N GLU A 203 -11.45 11.11 17.76
CA GLU A 203 -10.10 11.66 17.78
C GLU A 203 -9.42 11.57 16.42
N ARG A 204 -8.55 12.54 16.14
CA ARG A 204 -7.65 12.50 14.99
C ARG A 204 -6.44 11.65 15.34
N VAL A 205 -5.85 11.01 14.34
CA VAL A 205 -4.79 10.01 14.57
C VAL A 205 -3.60 10.57 15.36
N ALA A 206 -3.14 11.79 15.08
CA ALA A 206 -2.02 12.38 15.79
C ALA A 206 -2.36 12.73 17.25
N ASP A 207 -3.63 13.02 17.54
CA ASP A 207 -4.11 13.28 18.90
C ASP A 207 -4.21 11.96 19.69
N ALA A 208 -4.77 10.91 19.07
CA ALA A 208 -4.93 9.59 19.70
C ALA A 208 -3.59 8.93 20.04
N VAL A 209 -2.62 8.98 19.11
CA VAL A 209 -1.31 8.34 19.29
C VAL A 209 -0.31 9.19 20.07
N GLY A 210 -0.60 10.48 20.26
CA GLY A 210 0.20 11.43 21.04
C GLY A 210 1.58 11.80 20.45
N ALA A 211 1.89 11.36 19.23
CA ALA A 211 3.17 11.57 18.59
C ALA A 211 3.04 11.63 17.05
N VAL A 212 4.04 12.21 16.40
CA VAL A 212 4.14 12.30 14.93
C VAL A 212 5.61 12.22 14.52
N HIS A 213 5.87 11.85 13.25
CA HIS A 213 7.21 11.92 12.67
C HIS A 213 7.33 13.03 11.64
N GLU A 214 8.48 13.70 11.62
CA GLU A 214 8.83 14.64 10.56
C GLU A 214 9.22 13.89 9.27
N LEU A 215 9.09 14.58 8.14
CA LEU A 215 9.58 14.15 6.85
C LEU A 215 10.83 14.96 6.48
N ALA A 216 11.86 14.29 5.96
CA ALA A 216 12.94 14.97 5.25
C ALA A 216 13.02 14.48 3.81
N PHE A 217 13.42 15.39 2.94
CA PHE A 217 13.47 15.16 1.51
C PHE A 217 14.91 15.18 1.03
N ASP A 218 15.15 14.48 -0.08
CA ASP A 218 16.42 14.41 -0.77
C ASP A 218 17.57 13.93 0.15
N PRO A 219 17.39 12.82 0.90
CA PRO A 219 18.43 12.28 1.79
C PRO A 219 19.68 11.86 1.00
N GLU A 220 20.82 11.69 1.68
CA GLU A 220 22.01 11.13 1.05
C GLU A 220 21.95 9.58 1.03
N VAL A 221 22.85 8.96 0.27
CA VAL A 221 23.07 7.50 0.31
C VAL A 221 24.20 7.22 1.31
N GLY A 222 24.17 6.07 1.98
CA GLY A 222 25.22 5.67 2.93
C GLY A 222 24.96 6.11 4.37
N GLU A 223 23.79 6.67 4.65
CA GLU A 223 23.35 7.03 6.00
C GLU A 223 22.89 5.78 6.78
N PRO A 224 23.12 5.70 8.10
CA PRO A 224 22.47 4.70 8.95
C PRO A 224 20.96 4.94 8.99
N VAL A 225 20.19 3.89 8.73
CA VAL A 225 18.72 3.95 8.70
C VAL A 225 18.10 2.77 9.43
N GLN A 226 16.84 2.94 9.81
CA GLN A 226 16.01 1.87 10.34
C GLN A 226 14.68 1.79 9.60
N GLU A 227 14.35 0.61 9.10
CA GLU A 227 13.10 0.34 8.38
C GLU A 227 12.14 -0.44 9.27
N PHE A 228 10.87 -0.05 9.28
CA PHE A 228 9.84 -0.69 10.12
C PHE A 228 8.70 -1.22 9.26
N GLY A 229 8.00 -2.27 9.71
CA GLY A 229 6.87 -2.83 8.99
C GLY A 229 6.14 -3.95 9.71
N TYR A 230 4.93 -4.27 9.23
CA TYR A 230 4.16 -5.46 9.61
C TYR A 230 4.20 -6.49 8.47
N PRO A 231 5.34 -7.19 8.24
CA PRO A 231 5.41 -8.23 7.21
C PRO A 231 4.50 -9.40 7.58
N ARG A 232 3.82 -9.94 6.57
CA ARG A 232 2.97 -11.14 6.61
C ARG A 232 3.65 -12.36 6.01
N ALA A 233 4.87 -12.18 5.49
CA ALA A 233 5.67 -13.21 4.91
C ALA A 233 7.16 -12.84 4.93
N THR A 234 8.01 -13.85 4.77
CA THR A 234 9.43 -13.73 4.49
C THR A 234 9.90 -14.86 3.57
N GLY A 235 11.00 -14.61 2.85
CA GLY A 235 11.71 -15.64 2.09
C GLY A 235 12.69 -16.44 2.94
N ASP A 236 13.14 -15.90 4.09
CA ASP A 236 14.10 -16.57 4.97
C ASP A 236 13.39 -17.64 5.84
N PRO A 237 13.71 -18.94 5.67
CA PRO A 237 13.15 -19.99 6.51
C PRO A 237 13.41 -19.82 8.01
N ALA A 238 14.48 -19.11 8.41
CA ALA A 238 14.80 -18.86 9.81
C ALA A 238 13.86 -17.83 10.47
N GLN A 239 13.12 -17.07 9.65
CA GLN A 239 12.21 -16.01 10.05
C GLN A 239 10.73 -16.39 9.85
N GLN A 240 10.45 -17.44 9.07
CA GLN A 240 9.11 -17.82 8.64
C GLN A 240 8.17 -18.15 9.81
N GLY A 241 6.97 -17.57 9.79
CA GLY A 241 5.90 -17.86 10.74
C GLY A 241 6.02 -17.20 12.12
N ARG A 242 7.07 -16.43 12.38
CA ARG A 242 7.20 -15.69 13.64
C ARG A 242 6.10 -14.61 13.73
N PRO A 243 5.65 -14.20 14.93
CA PRO A 243 4.60 -13.19 15.10
C PRO A 243 4.81 -11.91 14.28
N GLU A 244 6.04 -11.41 14.24
CA GLU A 244 6.41 -10.22 13.48
C GLU A 244 6.39 -10.44 11.96
N PHE A 245 6.55 -11.68 11.49
CA PHE A 245 6.51 -12.08 10.07
C PHE A 245 5.17 -12.66 9.61
N VAL A 246 4.17 -12.72 10.50
CA VAL A 246 2.77 -13.00 10.17
C VAL A 246 1.86 -11.78 10.37
N GLY A 247 2.47 -10.60 10.52
CA GLY A 247 1.79 -9.32 10.63
C GLY A 247 1.15 -9.05 12.00
N LEU A 248 1.45 -9.86 13.02
CA LEU A 248 0.94 -9.67 14.38
C LEU A 248 1.78 -8.69 15.19
N ARG A 249 3.06 -8.49 14.85
CA ARG A 249 3.95 -7.57 15.57
C ARG A 249 4.76 -6.73 14.62
N LEU A 250 5.17 -5.56 15.09
CA LEU A 250 6.06 -4.69 14.34
C LEU A 250 7.45 -5.34 14.22
N ALA A 251 7.95 -5.44 12.99
CA ALA A 251 9.31 -5.83 12.69
C ALA A 251 10.15 -4.59 12.34
N HIS A 252 11.46 -4.69 12.53
CA HIS A 252 12.38 -3.69 12.05
C HIS A 252 13.68 -4.27 11.48
N CYS A 253 14.26 -3.54 10.54
CA CYS A 253 15.58 -3.79 9.97
C CYS A 253 16.45 -2.55 10.19
N TRP A 254 17.76 -2.69 10.39
CA TRP A 254 18.66 -1.54 10.50
C TRP A 254 19.99 -1.79 9.80
N GLY A 255 20.58 -0.72 9.26
CA GLY A 255 21.84 -0.82 8.56
C GLY A 255 22.22 0.47 7.86
N THR A 256 23.19 0.38 6.97
CA THR A 256 23.60 1.50 6.12
C THR A 256 22.85 1.45 4.80
N SER A 257 22.12 2.51 4.48
CA SER A 257 21.35 2.65 3.24
C SER A 257 22.25 2.56 2.01
N GLN A 258 21.88 1.73 1.04
CA GLN A 258 22.56 1.57 -0.23
C GLN A 258 21.61 1.85 -1.39
N ALA A 259 22.13 2.31 -2.52
CA ALA A 259 21.38 2.34 -3.77
C ALA A 259 21.30 0.92 -4.34
N LEU A 260 20.12 0.51 -4.82
CA LEU A 260 19.91 -0.85 -5.32
C LEU A 260 20.01 -0.91 -6.85
N PRO A 261 20.68 -1.92 -7.41
CA PRO A 261 20.78 -2.12 -8.84
C PRO A 261 19.44 -2.59 -9.42
N ASP A 262 19.19 -2.20 -10.67
CA ASP A 262 18.08 -2.75 -11.44
C ASP A 262 18.38 -4.16 -11.95
N HIS A 263 17.32 -4.86 -12.36
CA HIS A 263 17.47 -6.15 -13.01
C HIS A 263 18.18 -5.98 -14.38
N PRO A 264 19.27 -6.73 -14.66
CA PRO A 264 20.07 -6.51 -15.86
C PRO A 264 19.31 -6.75 -17.17
N GLU A 265 18.34 -7.68 -17.17
CA GLU A 265 17.53 -8.01 -18.36
C GLU A 265 16.25 -7.18 -18.50
N ALA A 266 15.89 -6.40 -17.46
CA ALA A 266 14.71 -5.53 -17.44
C ALA A 266 15.08 -4.21 -16.73
N PRO A 267 16.02 -3.43 -17.30
CA PRO A 267 16.49 -2.20 -16.68
C PRO A 267 15.34 -1.19 -16.63
N ASN A 268 14.96 -0.83 -15.42
CA ASN A 268 13.99 0.22 -15.14
C ASN A 268 14.63 1.21 -14.16
N PRO A 269 15.44 2.16 -14.67
CA PRO A 269 16.21 3.10 -13.86
C PRO A 269 15.35 3.71 -12.78
N SER A 270 15.70 3.40 -11.52
CA SER A 270 14.99 3.90 -10.35
C SER A 270 16.00 4.22 -9.24
N ASP A 271 15.77 5.32 -8.51
CA ASP A 271 16.56 5.66 -7.32
C ASP A 271 15.96 4.94 -6.12
N THR A 272 15.97 3.61 -6.11
CA THR A 272 15.58 2.87 -4.91
C THR A 272 16.76 2.65 -4.01
N ARG A 273 16.54 2.92 -2.72
CA ARG A 273 17.52 2.74 -1.67
C ARG A 273 16.98 1.75 -0.66
N GLY A 274 17.84 1.17 0.17
CA GLY A 274 17.42 0.14 1.12
C GLY A 274 18.56 -0.45 1.95
N ILE A 275 18.19 -1.37 2.83
CA ILE A 275 19.11 -2.10 3.72
C ILE A 275 18.83 -3.60 3.68
N PRO A 276 19.79 -4.45 4.11
CA PRO A 276 19.55 -5.88 4.30
C PRO A 276 18.35 -6.09 5.20
N CYS A 277 17.35 -6.84 4.72
CA CYS A 277 16.08 -6.97 5.42
C CYS A 277 15.28 -8.14 4.85
N ASP A 278 14.72 -8.97 5.72
CA ASP A 278 13.96 -10.17 5.35
C ASP A 278 12.44 -9.93 5.37
N MET A 279 11.99 -8.73 5.74
CA MET A 279 10.58 -8.36 5.74
C MET A 279 9.99 -8.46 4.32
N GLY A 280 8.98 -9.31 4.15
CA GLY A 280 8.24 -9.51 2.89
C GLY A 280 6.96 -8.68 2.80
N GLY A 281 5.99 -9.18 2.02
CA GLY A 281 4.71 -8.50 1.81
C GLY A 281 4.03 -8.13 3.12
N GLY A 282 3.42 -6.95 3.20
CA GLY A 282 2.92 -6.38 4.47
C GLY A 282 3.79 -5.27 5.05
N ALA A 283 5.12 -5.38 4.92
CA ALA A 283 6.04 -4.31 5.33
C ALA A 283 6.02 -3.10 4.37
N SER A 284 5.45 -3.27 3.18
CA SER A 284 5.21 -2.22 2.20
C SER A 284 4.56 -0.97 2.81
N GLY A 285 5.07 0.20 2.44
CA GLY A 285 4.66 1.50 2.97
C GLY A 285 5.20 1.83 4.37
N GLY A 286 5.89 0.89 5.00
CA GLY A 286 6.59 1.13 6.25
C GLY A 286 7.71 2.16 6.10
N PRO A 287 8.03 2.92 7.17
CA PRO A 287 8.96 4.03 7.10
C PRO A 287 10.40 3.54 7.11
N ARG A 288 11.25 4.22 6.35
CA ARG A 288 12.70 4.26 6.57
C ARG A 288 13.03 5.54 7.34
N PHE A 289 13.49 5.39 8.57
CA PHE A 289 13.93 6.49 9.42
C PHE A 289 15.43 6.73 9.29
N ALA A 290 15.80 7.99 9.13
CA ALA A 290 17.13 8.51 9.47
C ALA A 290 17.11 9.07 10.90
N ASP A 291 18.30 9.24 11.49
CA ASP A 291 18.50 9.81 12.83
C ASP A 291 17.59 9.19 13.91
N PHE A 292 17.42 7.86 13.85
CA PHE A 292 16.53 7.16 14.76
C PHE A 292 17.10 7.09 16.18
N ASP A 293 16.34 7.61 17.15
CA ASP A 293 16.57 7.48 18.58
C ASP A 293 15.74 6.31 19.12
N PRO A 294 16.37 5.18 19.51
CA PRO A 294 15.67 4.01 20.02
C PRO A 294 15.09 4.18 21.42
N GLU A 295 15.51 5.18 22.20
CA GLU A 295 14.93 5.46 23.52
C GLU A 295 13.62 6.23 23.39
N ALA A 296 13.59 7.24 22.53
CA ALA A 296 12.40 8.03 22.26
C ALA A 296 11.45 7.37 21.24
N GLY A 297 11.95 6.41 20.46
CA GLY A 297 11.23 5.83 19.32
C GLY A 297 10.99 6.86 18.21
N THR A 298 11.82 7.89 18.11
CA THR A 298 11.66 8.99 17.14
C THR A 298 12.70 8.91 16.05
N GLY A 299 12.35 9.34 14.85
CA GLY A 299 13.25 9.47 13.71
C GLY A 299 12.57 10.26 12.60
N VAL A 300 13.34 10.63 11.59
CA VAL A 300 12.84 11.41 10.44
C VAL A 300 12.59 10.47 9.27
N VAL A 301 11.38 10.47 8.71
CA VAL A 301 11.05 9.60 7.57
C VAL A 301 11.75 10.14 6.33
N VAL A 302 12.59 9.31 5.70
CA VAL A 302 13.39 9.66 4.52
C VAL A 302 13.16 8.73 3.33
N GLY A 303 12.35 7.67 3.50
CA GLY A 303 11.95 6.77 2.43
C GLY A 303 10.88 5.78 2.88
N LEU A 304 10.46 4.93 1.96
CA LEU A 304 9.41 3.95 2.18
C LEU A 304 9.83 2.56 1.71
N ASN A 305 9.34 1.53 2.38
CA ASN A 305 9.48 0.15 1.95
C ASN A 305 8.55 -0.10 0.75
N THR A 306 9.05 -0.52 -0.40
CA THR A 306 8.18 -0.81 -1.57
C THR A 306 8.40 -2.19 -2.17
N ARG A 307 9.64 -2.68 -2.22
CA ARG A 307 9.95 -3.94 -2.89
C ARG A 307 11.18 -4.63 -2.31
N GLY A 308 11.22 -5.95 -2.43
CA GLY A 308 12.42 -6.73 -2.24
C GLY A 308 13.34 -6.65 -3.46
N ARG A 309 14.65 -6.58 -3.21
CA ARG A 309 15.73 -6.73 -4.20
C ARG A 309 16.84 -7.58 -3.62
N HIS A 310 17.66 -8.17 -4.48
CA HIS A 310 18.81 -8.95 -4.07
C HIS A 310 20.07 -8.33 -4.68
N MET A 311 21.10 -8.21 -3.87
CA MET A 311 22.36 -7.61 -4.25
C MET A 311 23.51 -8.37 -3.59
N ASN A 312 24.57 -8.62 -4.36
CA ASN A 312 25.77 -9.27 -3.85
C ASN A 312 26.71 -8.27 -3.16
N ALA A 313 27.85 -8.74 -2.62
CA ALA A 313 28.80 -7.87 -1.92
C ALA A 313 29.49 -6.83 -2.83
N ALA A 314 29.43 -7.01 -4.16
CA ALA A 314 29.98 -6.07 -5.14
C ALA A 314 29.01 -4.94 -5.50
N GLY A 315 27.75 -5.02 -5.04
CA GLY A 315 26.71 -4.05 -5.38
C GLY A 315 25.94 -4.40 -6.67
N ASP A 316 26.15 -5.60 -7.22
CA ASP A 316 25.47 -6.06 -8.42
C ASP A 316 24.20 -6.83 -8.06
N TRP A 317 23.21 -6.76 -8.95
CA TRP A 317 22.02 -7.60 -8.84
C TRP A 317 22.41 -9.08 -8.83
N CYS A 318 21.74 -9.87 -8.00
CA CYS A 318 21.88 -11.31 -7.96
C CYS A 318 20.51 -11.97 -7.76
N GLN A 319 20.40 -13.24 -8.12
CA GLN A 319 19.25 -14.08 -7.80
C GLN A 319 19.53 -14.88 -6.52
N GLU A 320 18.49 -15.12 -5.72
CA GLU A 320 18.59 -16.00 -4.57
C GLU A 320 19.16 -17.37 -4.99
N GLY A 321 20.20 -17.81 -4.29
CA GLY A 321 20.91 -19.05 -4.59
C GLY A 321 22.09 -18.92 -5.57
N ASP A 322 22.29 -17.76 -6.21
CA ASP A 322 23.45 -17.51 -7.09
C ASP A 322 24.77 -17.59 -6.32
N SER A 323 24.78 -17.08 -5.09
CA SER A 323 25.95 -17.08 -4.22
C SER A 323 25.58 -16.92 -2.75
N ALA A 324 26.53 -17.26 -1.85
CA ALA A 324 26.34 -17.12 -0.41
C ALA A 324 26.32 -15.66 0.07
N ASP A 325 26.79 -14.72 -0.76
CA ASP A 325 26.78 -13.28 -0.48
C ASP A 325 25.63 -12.54 -1.18
N CYS A 326 24.71 -13.26 -1.84
CA CYS A 326 23.50 -12.67 -2.39
C CYS A 326 22.50 -12.39 -1.27
N VAL A 327 22.37 -11.13 -0.88
CA VAL A 327 21.58 -10.70 0.27
C VAL A 327 20.30 -10.03 -0.18
N ARG A 328 19.20 -10.32 0.51
CA ARG A 328 17.92 -9.62 0.32
C ARG A 328 17.97 -8.24 0.98
N TYR A 329 17.56 -7.24 0.22
CA TYR A 329 17.30 -5.89 0.67
C TYR A 329 15.81 -5.61 0.59
N LEU A 330 15.29 -4.90 1.58
CA LEU A 330 14.03 -4.18 1.43
C LEU A 330 14.38 -2.78 0.97
N ALA A 331 13.75 -2.35 -0.12
CA ALA A 331 14.09 -1.13 -0.81
C ALA A 331 12.85 -0.36 -1.23
N GLY A 332 13.06 0.91 -1.54
CA GLY A 332 12.05 1.78 -2.10
C GLY A 332 12.59 3.20 -2.28
N PRO A 333 11.77 4.09 -2.87
CA PRO A 333 12.21 5.41 -3.24
C PRO A 333 12.53 6.25 -1.98
N PRO A 334 13.56 7.10 -2.02
CA PRO A 334 13.72 8.16 -1.04
C PRO A 334 12.56 9.15 -1.19
N LEU A 335 12.24 9.83 -0.09
CA LEU A 335 11.35 10.98 -0.19
C LEU A 335 12.13 12.12 -0.88
N THR A 336 11.53 12.74 -1.89
CA THR A 336 12.16 13.85 -2.62
C THR A 336 11.27 15.08 -2.60
N SER A 337 11.87 16.27 -2.63
CA SER A 337 11.11 17.51 -2.69
C SER A 337 10.34 17.64 -4.01
N ALA A 338 10.81 16.97 -5.06
CA ALA A 338 10.21 16.99 -6.39
C ALA A 338 9.03 16.03 -6.57
N ILE A 339 9.02 14.88 -5.89
CA ILE A 339 7.96 13.87 -6.03
C ILE A 339 7.07 13.86 -4.79
N THR A 340 7.66 13.65 -3.62
CA THR A 340 6.93 13.46 -2.36
C THR A 340 6.41 14.79 -1.81
N GLY A 341 7.17 15.87 -1.97
CA GLY A 341 6.80 17.21 -1.49
C GLY A 341 5.39 17.65 -1.93
N PRO A 342 5.08 17.67 -3.24
CA PRO A 342 3.74 18.00 -3.74
C PRO A 342 2.62 17.10 -3.19
N LEU A 343 2.87 15.81 -3.01
CA LEU A 343 1.89 14.88 -2.42
C LEU A 343 1.61 15.22 -0.95
N TYR A 344 2.67 15.45 -0.17
CA TYR A 344 2.56 15.86 1.23
C TYR A 344 1.81 17.19 1.36
N GLU A 345 2.18 18.19 0.57
CA GLU A 345 1.56 19.51 0.56
C GLU A 345 0.05 19.47 0.25
N ARG A 346 -0.37 18.51 -0.58
CA ARG A 346 -1.79 18.24 -0.84
C ARG A 346 -2.48 17.55 0.33
N ALA A 347 -1.87 16.52 0.91
CA ALA A 347 -2.47 15.75 2.00
C ALA A 347 -2.54 16.55 3.32
N HIS A 348 -1.44 17.21 3.70
CA HIS A 348 -1.26 17.93 4.96
C HIS A 348 -2.33 19.01 5.22
N ARG A 349 -2.83 19.67 4.17
CA ARG A 349 -3.85 20.72 4.24
C ARG A 349 -5.27 20.24 3.92
N SER A 350 -5.44 18.96 3.58
CA SER A 350 -6.75 18.44 3.23
C SER A 350 -7.72 18.51 4.40
N GLY A 351 -8.96 18.87 4.12
CA GLY A 351 -10.04 18.86 5.09
C GLY A 351 -10.36 17.43 5.52
N VAL A 352 -10.66 17.26 6.80
CA VAL A 352 -11.10 15.99 7.38
C VAL A 352 -12.58 16.15 7.72
N PRO A 353 -13.48 15.34 7.14
CA PRO A 353 -14.89 15.36 7.52
C PRO A 353 -15.04 15.08 9.02
N GLU A 354 -15.68 15.98 9.76
CA GLU A 354 -16.00 15.74 11.17
C GLU A 354 -17.02 14.61 11.26
N ALA A 355 -16.88 13.73 12.28
CA ALA A 355 -17.92 12.77 12.59
C ALA A 355 -19.23 13.51 12.91
N GLY A 356 -20.20 13.41 12.01
CA GLY A 356 -21.50 14.04 12.18
C GLY A 356 -22.11 13.66 13.54
N ASN A 357 -22.39 14.67 14.36
CA ASN A 357 -22.91 14.51 15.72
C ASN A 357 -24.29 13.84 15.67
N HIS A 358 -24.36 12.51 15.70
CA HIS A 358 -25.60 11.77 15.85
C HIS A 358 -26.08 11.91 17.30
N ARG A 359 -26.91 12.93 17.55
CA ARG A 359 -27.73 13.05 18.76
C ARG A 359 -29.01 12.25 18.65
#